data_AF-A0A349A9L1-F1
#
_entry.id   AF-A0A349A9L1-F1
#
_cell.length_a   1.000
_cell.length_b   1.000
_cell.length_c   1.000
_cell.angle_alpha   90.00
_cell.angle_beta   90.00
_cell.angle_gamma   90.00
#
_symmetry.space_group_name_H-M   'P 1'
#
loop_
_entity.id
_entity.type
_entity.pdbx_description
1 polymer ?
#
loop_
_entity_poly.entity_id
_entity_poly.type
_entity_poly.pdbx_seq_one_letter_code
_entity_poly.pdbx_strand_id
1 'polypeptide(L)'
;MVTEIYINRIKEILQKHLTNNEKVFIFGSSVDGEKFGDVDLAVVSEQSVDERIMRQIREDLEESTLPYKFDLVDINQTNDPFRTRVLNGPKLWII
;
A
#
# COMPACT_ATOMS: atom_id res chain seq x y z
N MET A 1 8.73 -7.31 -10.64
CA MET A 1 8.74 -7.04 -9.18
C MET A 1 9.17 -5.60 -8.96
N VAL A 2 8.56 -4.89 -8.00
CA VAL A 2 8.95 -3.51 -7.66
C VAL A 2 10.38 -3.52 -7.13
N THR A 3 11.26 -2.66 -7.64
CA THR A 3 12.66 -2.63 -7.23
C THR A 3 12.83 -1.94 -5.87
N GLU A 4 13.90 -2.26 -5.16
CA GLU A 4 14.24 -1.68 -3.85
C GLU A 4 14.25 -0.14 -3.87
N ILE A 5 14.76 0.47 -4.95
CA ILE A 5 14.80 1.93 -5.12
C ILE A 5 13.38 2.50 -5.13
N TYR A 6 12.46 1.86 -5.83
CA TYR A 6 11.06 2.32 -5.86
C TYR A 6 10.34 2.03 -4.54
N ILE A 7 10.61 0.90 -3.89
CA ILE A 7 10.07 0.60 -2.55
C ILE A 7 10.45 1.71 -1.57
N ASN A 8 11.71 2.14 -1.56
CA ASN A 8 12.15 3.22 -0.66
C ASN A 8 11.43 4.55 -0.94
N ARG A 9 11.23 4.91 -2.20
CA ARG A 9 10.45 6.10 -2.56
C ARG A 9 8.97 6.00 -2.17
N ILE A 10 8.37 4.82 -2.30
CA ILE A 10 7.00 4.56 -1.82
C ILE A 10 6.93 4.75 -0.31
N LYS A 11 7.91 4.19 0.44
CA LYS A 11 8.00 4.35 1.90
C LYS A 11 8.12 5.82 2.31
N GLU A 12 8.97 6.60 1.64
CA GLU A 12 9.11 8.03 1.90
C GLU A 12 7.78 8.78 1.75
N ILE A 13 6.95 8.44 0.77
CA ILE A 13 5.63 9.05 0.59
C ILE A 13 4.70 8.64 1.73
N LEU A 14 4.60 7.34 2.02
CA LEU A 14 3.73 6.80 3.07
C LEU A 14 4.09 7.36 4.46
N GLN A 15 5.37 7.47 4.78
CA GLN A 15 5.87 7.94 6.09
C GLN A 15 5.65 9.43 6.34
N LYS A 16 5.29 10.23 5.33
CA LYS A 16 4.85 11.62 5.54
C LYS A 16 3.51 11.70 6.27
N HIS A 17 2.70 10.65 6.17
CA HIS A 17 1.30 10.64 6.58
C HIS A 17 1.03 9.66 7.73
N LEU A 18 1.74 8.53 7.77
CA LEU A 18 1.58 7.49 8.79
C LEU A 18 2.41 7.79 10.04
N THR A 19 1.85 7.55 11.23
CA THR A 19 2.37 8.10 12.51
C THR A 19 3.02 7.07 13.44
N ASN A 20 3.40 5.90 12.89
CA ASN A 20 4.17 4.77 13.47
C ASN A 20 3.38 3.57 13.99
N ASN A 21 2.05 3.59 13.98
CA ASN A 21 1.23 2.45 14.40
C ASN A 21 0.67 1.65 13.22
N GLU A 22 0.85 2.16 12.01
CA GLU A 22 0.39 1.57 10.78
C GLU A 22 1.51 0.77 10.12
N LYS A 23 1.17 -0.41 9.62
CA LYS A 23 2.04 -1.23 8.80
C LYS A 23 1.53 -1.25 7.37
N VAL A 24 2.44 -1.34 6.41
CA VAL A 24 2.08 -1.33 4.99
C VAL A 24 2.77 -2.48 4.29
N PHE A 25 2.01 -3.19 3.45
CA PHE A 25 2.56 -4.21 2.58
C PHE A 25 2.06 -4.10 1.15
N ILE A 26 2.92 -4.50 0.21
CA ILE A 26 2.56 -4.75 -1.17
C ILE A 26 1.91 -6.14 -1.24
N PHE A 27 0.81 -6.26 -1.96
CA PHE A 27 0.11 -7.55 -2.15
C PHE A 27 -0.25 -7.79 -3.62
N GLY A 28 -0.94 -8.90 -3.90
CA GLY A 28 -1.47 -9.20 -5.22
C GLY A 28 -0.37 -9.45 -6.26
N SER A 29 -0.66 -9.11 -7.52
CA SER A 29 0.26 -9.37 -8.65
C SER A 29 1.56 -8.57 -8.59
N SER A 30 1.62 -7.54 -7.75
CA SER A 30 2.79 -6.69 -7.58
C SER A 30 3.93 -7.39 -6.82
N VAL A 31 3.60 -8.43 -6.04
CA VAL A 31 4.58 -9.24 -5.30
C VAL A 31 5.37 -10.13 -6.26
N ASP A 32 4.67 -10.90 -7.09
CA ASP A 32 5.30 -11.88 -7.99
C ASP A 32 5.86 -11.23 -9.27
N GLY A 33 5.52 -9.95 -9.51
CA GLY A 33 6.09 -9.19 -10.61
C GLY A 33 5.52 -9.53 -11.99
N GLU A 34 4.42 -10.28 -12.04
CA GLU A 34 3.74 -10.70 -13.27
C GLU A 34 3.11 -9.52 -14.01
N LYS A 35 2.75 -8.44 -13.29
CA LYS A 35 2.13 -7.25 -13.86
C LYS A 35 2.97 -6.02 -13.56
N PHE A 36 3.57 -5.44 -14.59
CA PHE A 36 4.22 -4.13 -14.49
C PHE A 36 3.17 -3.02 -14.57
N GLY A 37 3.32 -1.98 -13.76
CA GLY A 37 2.53 -0.76 -13.84
C GLY A 37 1.48 -0.57 -12.76
N ASP A 38 1.07 -1.63 -12.04
CA ASP A 38 0.15 -1.52 -10.90
C ASP A 38 0.84 -1.98 -9.61
N VAL A 39 0.67 -1.21 -8.53
CA VAL A 39 1.17 -1.52 -7.18
C VAL A 39 0.02 -1.49 -6.18
N ASP A 40 -0.39 -2.66 -5.71
CA ASP A 40 -1.42 -2.82 -4.69
C ASP A 40 -0.80 -2.68 -3.29
N LEU A 41 -1.28 -1.71 -2.50
CA LEU A 41 -0.81 -1.38 -1.16
C LEU A 41 -1.94 -1.55 -0.14
N ALA A 42 -1.67 -2.29 0.93
CA ALA A 42 -2.59 -2.44 2.04
C ALA A 42 -2.01 -1.81 3.30
N VAL A 43 -2.78 -0.93 3.94
CA VAL A 43 -2.49 -0.39 5.26
C VAL A 43 -3.18 -1.25 6.31
N VAL A 44 -2.43 -1.62 7.35
CA VAL A 44 -2.90 -2.33 8.53
C VAL A 44 -2.65 -1.48 9.75
N SER A 45 -3.69 -1.25 10.52
CA SER A 45 -3.62 -0.44 11.74
C SER A 45 -4.48 -1.07 12.83
N GLU A 46 -4.28 -0.70 14.10
CA GLU A 46 -5.18 -1.15 15.17
C GLU A 46 -6.55 -0.46 15.10
N GLN A 47 -6.56 0.79 14.62
CA GLN A 47 -7.75 1.59 14.35
C GLN A 47 -7.74 2.01 12.89
N SER A 48 -8.89 2.01 12.21
CA SER A 48 -9.00 2.45 10.82
C SER A 48 -8.32 3.80 10.62
N VAL A 49 -7.55 3.94 9.54
CA VAL A 49 -6.89 5.20 9.21
C VAL A 49 -7.95 6.21 8.80
N ASP A 50 -7.81 7.46 9.24
CA ASP A 50 -8.73 8.54 8.84
C ASP A 50 -8.75 8.63 7.31
N GLU A 51 -9.94 8.63 6.71
CA GLU A 51 -10.11 8.66 5.26
C GLU A 51 -9.44 9.90 4.62
N ARG A 52 -9.34 11.00 5.37
CA ARG A 52 -8.57 12.18 4.92
C ARG A 52 -7.09 11.85 4.73
N ILE A 53 -6.50 11.10 5.65
CA ILE A 53 -5.09 10.67 5.56
C ILE A 53 -4.94 9.71 4.38
N MET A 54 -5.83 8.73 4.25
CA MET A 54 -5.82 7.79 3.11
C MET A 54 -5.91 8.53 1.77
N ARG A 55 -6.76 9.55 1.67
CA ARG A 55 -6.87 10.40 0.48
C ARG A 55 -5.58 11.18 0.21
N GLN A 56 -4.98 11.80 1.22
CA GLN A 56 -3.73 12.54 1.06
C GLN A 56 -2.59 11.64 0.59
N ILE A 57 -2.51 10.40 1.10
CA ILE A 57 -1.54 9.42 0.62
C ILE A 57 -1.78 9.08 -0.85
N ARG A 58 -3.04 8.85 -1.26
CA ARG A 58 -3.37 8.58 -2.66
C ARG A 58 -2.97 9.74 -3.58
N GLU A 59 -3.28 10.98 -3.18
CA GLU A 59 -2.91 12.19 -3.91
C GLU A 59 -1.37 12.29 -4.06
N ASP A 60 -0.60 12.12 -2.98
CA ASP A 60 0.87 12.17 -3.05
C ASP A 60 1.48 11.04 -3.90
N LEU A 61 0.87 9.84 -3.90
CA LEU A 61 1.28 8.72 -4.73
C LEU A 61 1.00 9.00 -6.22
N GLU A 62 -0.17 9.55 -6.53
CA GLU A 62 -0.58 9.95 -7.89
C GLU A 62 0.27 11.11 -8.43
N GLU A 63 0.61 12.09 -7.60
CA GLU A 63 1.48 13.22 -7.97
C GLU A 63 2.97 12.84 -8.03
N SER A 64 3.33 11.65 -7.56
CA SER A 64 4.72 11.19 -7.57
C SER A 64 5.24 10.92 -8.97
N THR A 65 6.56 10.97 -9.14
CA THR A 65 7.23 10.58 -10.39
C THR A 65 7.50 9.07 -10.48
N LEU A 66 6.81 8.26 -9.67
CA LEU A 66 6.95 6.80 -9.70
C LEU A 66 6.20 6.23 -10.91
N PRO A 67 6.79 5.26 -11.63
CA PRO A 67 6.19 4.74 -12.87
C PRO A 67 5.10 3.69 -12.60
N TYR A 68 4.27 3.92 -11.57
CA TYR A 68 3.26 2.98 -11.11
C TYR A 68 1.94 3.70 -10.87
N LYS A 69 0.85 3.00 -11.18
CA LYS A 69 -0.47 3.28 -10.64
C LYS A 69 -0.58 2.57 -9.29
N PHE A 70 -1.06 3.27 -8.29
CA PHE A 70 -1.22 2.74 -6.94
C PHE A 70 -2.68 2.43 -6.64
N ASP A 71 -2.96 1.27 -6.07
CA ASP A 71 -4.24 0.97 -5.41
C ASP A 71 -3.99 0.85 -3.90
N LEU A 72 -4.50 1.82 -3.14
CA LEU A 72 -4.28 1.91 -1.69
C LEU A 72 -5.58 1.60 -0.93
N VAL A 73 -5.54 0.54 -0.12
CA VAL A 73 -6.65 0.08 0.69
C VAL A 73 -6.33 0.12 2.19
N ASP A 74 -7.30 0.54 3.00
CA ASP A 74 -7.30 0.28 4.45
C ASP A 74 -7.91 -1.11 4.68
N ILE A 75 -7.10 -2.07 5.10
CA ILE A 75 -7.56 -3.45 5.27
C ILE A 75 -8.70 -3.55 6.29
N ASN A 76 -8.74 -2.64 7.28
CA ASN A 76 -9.74 -2.61 8.34
C ASN A 76 -11.12 -2.12 7.85
N GLN A 77 -11.18 -1.48 6.68
CA GLN A 77 -12.43 -1.02 6.06
C GLN A 77 -12.89 -1.91 4.91
N THR A 78 -12.12 -2.93 4.54
CA THR A 78 -12.52 -3.91 3.51
C THR A 78 -13.48 -4.98 4.02
N ASN A 79 -14.19 -5.63 3.10
CA ASN A 79 -15.06 -6.77 3.44
C ASN A 79 -14.26 -8.03 3.82
N ASP A 80 -14.88 -8.93 4.58
CA ASP A 80 -14.21 -10.12 5.12
C ASP A 80 -13.60 -11.03 4.03
N PRO A 81 -14.30 -11.36 2.91
CA PRO A 81 -13.70 -12.19 1.88
C PRO A 81 -12.43 -11.60 1.25
N PHE A 82 -12.44 -10.29 0.98
CA PHE A 82 -11.28 -9.59 0.44
C PHE A 82 -10.16 -9.52 1.46
N ARG A 83 -10.47 -9.11 2.70
CA ARG A 83 -9.51 -9.05 3.80
C ARG A 83 -8.80 -10.40 3.99
N THR A 84 -9.54 -11.49 4.07
CA THR A 84 -8.99 -12.84 4.23
C THR A 84 -8.07 -13.21 3.06
N ARG A 85 -8.48 -12.91 1.82
CA ARG A 85 -7.66 -13.19 0.63
C ARG A 85 -6.34 -12.43 0.67
N VAL A 86 -6.37 -11.13 0.97
CA VAL A 86 -5.18 -10.27 1.00
C VAL A 86 -4.26 -10.66 2.16
N LEU A 87 -4.80 -10.87 3.36
CA LEU A 87 -4.01 -11.25 4.53
C LEU A 87 -3.39 -12.65 4.42
N ASN A 88 -4.04 -13.60 3.74
CA ASN A 88 -3.51 -14.95 3.54
C ASN A 88 -2.66 -15.12 2.27
N GLY A 89 -2.70 -14.14 1.36
CA GLY A 89 -1.96 -14.18 0.10
C GLY A 89 -0.47 -13.81 0.23
N PRO A 90 0.25 -13.84 -0.91
CA PRO A 90 1.59 -13.28 -1.03
C PRO A 90 1.60 -11.80 -0.64
N LYS A 91 2.58 -11.41 0.17
CA LYS A 91 2.74 -10.05 0.67
C LYS A 91 4.18 -9.73 0.97
N LEU A 92 4.56 -8.47 0.74
CA LEU A 92 5.87 -7.92 1.06
C LEU A 92 5.67 -6.70 1.97
N TRP A 93 6.07 -6.81 3.24
CA TRP A 93 6.03 -5.71 4.19
C TRP A 93 7.09 -4.66 3.84
N ILE A 94 6.68 -3.39 3.80
CA ILE A 94 7.54 -2.26 3.47
C ILE A 94 7.61 -1.22 4.60
N ILE A 95 6.58 -1.17 5.46
CA ILE A 95 6.51 -0.42 6.73
C ILE A 95 5.99 -1.37 7.80
#